data_AF-A0A2E7ZNJ1-F1
#
_entry.id   AF-A0A2E7ZNJ1-F1
#
_cell.length_a   1.000
_cell.length_b   1.000
_cell.length_c   1.000
_cell.angle_alpha   90.00
_cell.angle_beta   90.00
_cell.angle_gamma   90.00
#
_symmetry.space_group_name_H-M   'P 1'
#
loop_
_entity.id
_entity.type
_entity.pdbx_description
1 polymer ?
#
loop_
_entity_poly.entity_id
_entity_poly.type
_entity_poly.pdbx_seq_one_letter_code
_entity_poly.pdbx_strand_id
1 'polypeptide(L)'
;MPKSSIFMTVVFVLLSGLFSCSKDDQEEHAGSDSVLLEDTFHILSVQPEDGAEKIPQKTSLIAQFNSEIDNETVFPGSITLVQNSSFIQGSLHVDGKSLHFQPNDNFTYSSSYTWSVVSGIRGKSGKMLTTTSRMSFQTQEYVDQIQPQLLHVSPLDNASGVAVDTSIELTFSEPILEASITTENFSLLDASGHQVPGIFDTSGSHVVYTPSSTLDHFRQYHIQIGTGISDLSGNSLDASSETSFETLGNIVINPADSEGMIL
;
A
#
# COMPACT_ATOMS: atom_id res chain seq x y z
N MET A 1 -34.16 -14.99 12.35
CA MET A 1 -34.82 -16.10 11.63
C MET A 1 -33.81 -16.73 10.67
N PRO A 2 -33.42 -17.99 10.89
CA PRO A 2 -32.34 -18.66 10.15
C PRO A 2 -32.86 -19.33 8.87
N LYS A 3 -32.06 -19.33 7.80
CA LYS A 3 -32.29 -20.13 6.59
C LYS A 3 -31.59 -21.47 6.74
N SER A 4 -32.39 -22.50 6.95
CA SER A 4 -32.05 -23.92 6.85
C SER A 4 -31.75 -24.29 5.40
N SER A 5 -30.68 -25.05 5.15
CA SER A 5 -30.44 -25.74 3.89
C SER A 5 -30.20 -27.22 4.18
N ILE A 6 -31.00 -28.04 3.50
CA ILE A 6 -31.20 -29.47 3.66
C ILE A 6 -30.42 -30.16 2.54
N PHE A 7 -29.59 -31.16 2.86
CA PHE A 7 -29.10 -32.18 1.92
C PHE A 7 -29.00 -33.50 2.70
N MET A 8 -30.04 -34.34 2.67
CA MET A 8 -30.28 -35.44 1.73
C MET A 8 -29.24 -36.57 1.86
N THR A 9 -29.45 -37.39 2.88
CA THR A 9 -28.78 -38.69 3.07
C THR A 9 -29.46 -39.74 2.20
N VAL A 10 -28.72 -40.31 1.25
CA VAL A 10 -29.16 -41.49 0.49
C VAL A 10 -28.74 -42.74 1.23
N VAL A 11 -29.73 -43.56 1.56
CA VAL A 11 -29.63 -44.88 2.21
C VAL A 11 -29.40 -45.93 1.12
N PHE A 12 -28.39 -46.79 1.27
CA PHE A 12 -28.30 -48.07 0.56
C PHE A 12 -28.51 -49.21 1.55
N VAL A 13 -29.60 -49.95 1.34
CA VAL A 13 -29.95 -51.21 2.01
C VAL A 13 -29.39 -52.36 1.19
N LEU A 14 -28.61 -53.25 1.81
CA LEU A 14 -28.51 -54.66 1.40
C LEU A 14 -28.35 -55.51 2.67
N LEU A 15 -29.44 -56.18 3.04
CA LEU A 15 -29.55 -57.10 4.16
C LEU A 15 -29.89 -58.48 3.60
N SER A 16 -28.93 -59.41 3.63
CA SER A 16 -29.21 -60.85 3.63
C SER A 16 -27.97 -61.63 4.08
N GLY A 17 -28.14 -62.54 5.04
CA GLY A 17 -27.10 -63.47 5.47
C GLY A 17 -27.28 -63.91 6.92
N LEU A 18 -27.93 -65.07 7.08
CA LEU A 18 -28.30 -65.70 8.35
C LEU A 18 -27.05 -66.19 9.12
N PHE A 19 -27.00 -65.94 10.43
CA PHE A 19 -26.11 -66.68 11.33
C PHE A 19 -26.70 -68.06 11.62
N SER A 20 -26.03 -69.11 11.14
CA SER A 20 -26.14 -70.47 11.66
C SER A 20 -24.78 -70.87 12.25
N CYS A 21 -24.81 -71.47 13.44
CA CYS A 21 -23.68 -71.84 14.28
C CYS A 21 -23.19 -73.25 13.92
N SER A 22 -21.86 -73.47 13.81
CA SER A 22 -21.13 -74.66 14.32
C SER A 22 -19.76 -74.88 13.64
N LYS A 23 -18.70 -74.80 14.46
CA LYS A 23 -17.43 -75.58 14.51
C LYS A 23 -16.49 -75.75 13.30
N ASP A 24 -15.22 -75.46 13.63
CA ASP A 24 -13.94 -76.07 13.25
C ASP A 24 -13.64 -76.30 11.76
N ASP A 25 -12.67 -75.53 11.22
CA ASP A 25 -11.38 -76.05 10.73
C ASP A 25 -10.49 -74.89 10.18
N GLN A 26 -9.21 -75.20 10.00
CA GLN A 26 -8.03 -74.32 9.84
C GLN A 26 -7.94 -73.49 8.54
N GLU A 27 -7.03 -72.50 8.57
CA GLU A 27 -6.47 -71.65 7.46
C GLU A 27 -7.48 -70.64 6.86
N GLU A 28 -7.17 -69.37 6.61
CA GLU A 28 -5.95 -68.79 6.08
C GLU A 28 -5.87 -67.28 6.44
N HIS A 29 -4.65 -66.77 6.42
CA HIS A 29 -4.22 -65.44 6.78
C HIS A 29 -4.75 -64.38 5.78
N ALA A 30 -5.90 -63.78 6.06
CA ALA A 30 -6.32 -62.53 5.40
C ALA A 30 -6.05 -61.37 6.36
N GLY A 31 -4.77 -60.96 6.43
CA GLY A 31 -4.45 -59.64 6.92
C GLY A 31 -5.28 -58.65 6.12
N SER A 32 -6.18 -57.93 6.80
CA SER A 32 -6.81 -56.78 6.21
C SER A 32 -5.68 -55.82 5.87
N ASP A 33 -5.30 -55.79 4.59
CA ASP A 33 -4.46 -54.77 3.99
C ASP A 33 -5.24 -53.46 4.02
N SER A 34 -5.42 -52.97 5.24
CA SER A 34 -5.65 -51.58 5.53
C SER A 34 -4.33 -50.95 5.19
N VAL A 35 -4.23 -50.48 3.95
CA VAL A 35 -3.19 -49.56 3.49
C VAL A 35 -3.11 -48.45 4.53
N LEU A 36 -2.17 -48.60 5.47
CA LEU A 36 -1.90 -47.62 6.49
C LEU A 36 -1.49 -46.37 5.72
N LEU A 37 -2.30 -45.31 5.82
CA LEU A 37 -1.94 -43.98 5.34
C LEU A 37 -0.49 -43.72 5.76
N GLU A 38 0.36 -43.69 4.76
CA GLU A 38 1.75 -44.06 4.89
C GLU A 38 2.51 -43.13 5.84
N ASP A 39 3.44 -43.71 6.59
CA ASP A 39 4.50 -43.04 7.36
C ASP A 39 5.36 -42.15 6.44
N THR A 40 4.79 -41.00 6.07
CA THR A 40 5.35 -40.02 5.15
C THR A 40 5.79 -38.77 5.90
N PHE A 41 6.83 -38.12 5.39
CA PHE A 41 7.26 -36.82 5.88
C PHE A 41 6.65 -35.73 5.01
N HIS A 42 5.76 -34.90 5.57
CA HIS A 42 5.03 -33.88 4.84
C HIS A 42 4.80 -32.61 5.66
N ILE A 43 4.48 -31.54 4.95
CA ILE A 43 4.18 -30.23 5.53
C ILE A 43 2.73 -30.23 6.04
N LEU A 44 2.53 -29.81 7.29
CA LEU A 44 1.23 -29.59 7.92
C LEU A 44 0.69 -28.20 7.67
N SER A 45 1.54 -27.19 7.76
CA SER A 45 1.17 -25.79 7.53
C SER A 45 2.37 -24.96 7.11
N VAL A 46 2.08 -23.81 6.52
CA VAL A 46 3.07 -22.83 6.09
C VAL A 46 2.63 -21.43 6.47
N GLN A 47 3.58 -20.56 6.77
CA GLN A 47 3.33 -19.14 7.04
C GLN A 47 4.39 -18.30 6.32
N PRO A 48 4.01 -17.28 5.53
CA PRO A 48 2.65 -16.98 5.08
C PRO A 48 1.99 -18.12 4.28
N GLU A 49 0.68 -18.30 4.44
CA GLU A 49 -0.13 -19.25 3.65
C GLU A 49 -0.16 -18.86 2.16
N ASP A 50 -0.54 -19.80 1.28
CA ASP A 50 -0.70 -19.47 -0.13
C ASP A 50 -1.84 -18.47 -0.36
N GLY A 51 -1.55 -17.41 -1.12
CA GLY A 51 -2.47 -16.30 -1.34
C GLY A 51 -2.59 -15.34 -0.16
N ALA A 52 -1.74 -15.42 0.87
CA ALA A 52 -1.81 -14.51 2.00
C ALA A 52 -1.58 -13.05 1.56
N GLU A 53 -2.33 -12.12 2.15
CA GLU A 53 -2.26 -10.70 1.85
C GLU A 53 -1.81 -9.90 3.08
N LYS A 54 -1.42 -8.64 2.85
CA LYS A 54 -1.05 -7.68 3.90
C LYS A 54 0.10 -8.16 4.79
N ILE A 55 1.04 -8.90 4.21
CA ILE A 55 2.21 -9.37 4.92
C ILE A 55 3.12 -8.18 5.32
N PRO A 56 3.48 -8.05 6.61
CA PRO A 56 4.43 -7.02 7.04
C PRO A 56 5.79 -7.17 6.35
N GLN A 57 6.51 -6.06 6.19
CA GLN A 57 7.82 -6.08 5.52
C GLN A 57 8.86 -6.95 6.23
N LYS A 58 8.71 -7.12 7.55
CA LYS A 58 9.57 -7.96 8.40
C LYS A 58 8.79 -9.23 8.77
N THR A 59 8.85 -10.23 7.90
CA THR A 59 8.19 -11.52 8.14
C THR A 59 9.14 -12.65 7.76
N SER A 60 9.26 -13.63 8.66
CA SER A 60 9.94 -14.90 8.40
C SER A 60 8.97 -15.88 7.73
N LEU A 61 9.50 -16.76 6.89
CA LEU A 61 8.73 -17.88 6.34
C LEU A 61 8.90 -19.09 7.24
N ILE A 62 7.83 -19.84 7.48
CA ILE A 62 7.81 -20.98 8.39
C ILE A 62 7.09 -22.14 7.70
N ALA A 63 7.71 -23.32 7.69
CA ALA A 63 7.07 -24.56 7.29
C ALA A 63 7.04 -25.53 8.48
N GLN A 64 5.85 -25.95 8.89
CA GLN A 64 5.62 -26.91 9.97
C GLN A 64 5.46 -28.30 9.39
N PHE A 65 6.26 -29.26 9.84
CA PHE A 65 6.21 -30.65 9.40
C PHE A 65 5.51 -31.56 10.42
N ASN A 66 5.08 -32.73 9.97
CA ASN A 66 4.42 -33.73 10.82
C ASN A 66 5.38 -34.43 11.83
N SER A 67 6.67 -34.47 11.54
CA SER A 67 7.71 -35.05 12.42
C SER A 67 8.97 -34.18 12.49
N GLU A 68 9.92 -34.52 13.38
CA GLU A 68 11.16 -33.76 13.57
C GLU A 68 12.02 -33.77 12.31
N ILE A 69 12.61 -32.64 11.97
CA ILE A 69 13.47 -32.46 10.80
C ILE A 69 14.86 -33.03 11.10
N ASP A 70 15.45 -33.73 10.14
CA ASP A 70 16.87 -34.06 10.13
C ASP A 70 17.67 -32.86 9.60
N ASN A 71 18.32 -32.13 10.52
CA ASN A 71 19.01 -30.88 10.23
C ASN A 71 20.19 -31.05 9.25
N GLU A 72 20.78 -32.25 9.14
CA GLU A 72 21.87 -32.51 8.18
C GLU A 72 21.40 -32.51 6.73
N THR A 73 20.08 -32.64 6.50
CA THR A 73 19.47 -32.65 5.17
C THR A 73 18.93 -31.29 4.72
N VAL A 74 19.00 -30.28 5.59
CA VAL A 74 18.60 -28.92 5.26
C VAL A 74 19.77 -28.21 4.58
N PHE A 75 19.52 -27.63 3.41
CA PHE A 75 20.51 -26.93 2.59
C PHE A 75 20.01 -25.52 2.27
N PRO A 76 20.87 -24.57 1.85
CA PRO A 76 20.47 -23.17 1.59
C PRO A 76 19.31 -22.95 0.59
N GLY A 77 18.93 -23.97 -0.18
CA GLY A 77 17.79 -23.95 -1.10
C GLY A 77 16.55 -24.72 -0.60
N SER A 78 16.54 -25.21 0.64
CA SER A 78 15.41 -25.94 1.22
C SER A 78 14.16 -25.06 1.33
N ILE A 79 14.33 -23.76 1.57
CA ILE A 79 13.32 -22.74 1.27
C ILE A 79 13.91 -21.77 0.26
N THR A 80 13.17 -21.50 -0.81
CA THR A 80 13.51 -20.46 -1.78
C THR A 80 12.48 -19.35 -1.72
N LEU A 81 12.92 -18.10 -1.72
CA LEU A 81 12.04 -16.93 -1.85
C LEU A 81 12.42 -16.16 -3.13
N VAL A 82 11.43 -15.77 -3.90
CA VAL A 82 11.59 -15.13 -5.21
C VAL A 82 10.67 -13.91 -5.32
N GLN A 83 11.21 -12.84 -5.88
CA GLN A 83 10.47 -11.66 -6.32
C GLN A 83 10.98 -11.26 -7.71
N ASN A 84 10.07 -10.99 -8.66
CA ASN A 84 10.43 -10.57 -10.02
C ASN A 84 11.52 -11.47 -10.66
N SER A 85 11.38 -12.79 -10.50
CA SER A 85 12.33 -13.81 -10.99
C SER A 85 13.73 -13.77 -10.36
N SER A 86 13.95 -12.97 -9.30
CA SER A 86 15.20 -12.90 -8.54
C SER A 86 15.05 -13.60 -7.19
N PHE A 87 16.05 -14.40 -6.81
CA PHE A 87 16.10 -15.03 -5.50
C PHE A 87 16.45 -14.02 -4.41
N ILE A 88 15.73 -14.08 -3.30
CA ILE A 88 15.99 -13.29 -2.10
C ILE A 88 16.75 -14.15 -1.12
N GLN A 89 17.86 -13.61 -0.63
CA GLN A 89 18.73 -14.30 0.31
C GLN A 89 18.18 -14.23 1.72
N GLY A 90 18.48 -15.26 2.51
CA GLY A 90 18.07 -15.36 3.90
C GLY A 90 18.77 -16.50 4.62
N SER A 91 18.57 -16.59 5.92
CA SER A 91 19.11 -17.65 6.76
C SER A 91 18.04 -18.69 7.09
N LEU A 92 18.41 -19.97 7.04
CA LEU A 92 17.58 -21.08 7.48
C LEU A 92 17.87 -21.46 8.93
N HIS A 93 16.83 -21.82 9.67
CA HIS A 93 16.94 -22.35 11.02
C HIS A 93 15.90 -23.45 11.24
N VAL A 94 16.32 -24.58 11.81
CA VAL A 94 15.43 -25.67 12.21
C VAL A 94 15.12 -25.53 13.70
N ASP A 95 13.83 -25.52 14.04
CA ASP A 95 13.33 -25.62 15.40
C ASP A 95 12.40 -26.83 15.53
N GLY A 96 12.97 -27.98 15.90
CA GLY A 96 12.26 -29.25 16.03
C GLY A 96 11.59 -29.72 14.74
N LYS A 97 10.29 -29.47 14.62
CA LYS A 97 9.46 -29.83 13.46
C LYS A 97 9.26 -28.68 12.48
N SER A 98 9.88 -27.53 12.73
CA SER A 98 9.67 -26.30 11.96
C SER A 98 10.94 -25.87 11.25
N LEU A 99 10.81 -25.51 9.97
CA LEU A 99 11.87 -24.88 9.19
C LEU A 99 11.54 -23.40 9.01
N HIS A 100 12.40 -22.54 9.54
CA HIS A 100 12.30 -21.10 9.45
C HIS A 100 13.26 -20.57 8.40
N PHE A 101 12.79 -19.64 7.57
CA PHE A 101 13.60 -18.83 6.68
C PHE A 101 13.43 -17.37 7.04
N GLN A 102 14.53 -16.71 7.40
CA GLN A 102 14.55 -15.28 7.67
C GLN A 102 15.22 -14.57 6.49
N PRO A 103 14.48 -13.80 5.67
CA PRO A 103 15.06 -12.93 4.66
C PRO A 103 16.04 -11.93 5.28
N ASN A 104 17.13 -11.63 4.58
CA ASN A 104 18.13 -10.65 5.02
C ASN A 104 17.60 -9.21 4.92
N ASP A 105 16.81 -8.96 3.88
CA ASP A 105 16.22 -7.66 3.58
C ASP A 105 14.71 -7.68 3.85
N ASN A 106 14.17 -6.50 4.16
CA ASN A 106 12.73 -6.30 4.30
C ASN A 106 12.03 -6.46 2.94
N PHE A 107 10.79 -6.96 2.95
CA PHE A 107 9.96 -6.97 1.74
C PHE A 107 9.55 -5.54 1.32
N THR A 108 9.44 -5.32 0.03
CA THR A 108 8.93 -4.06 -0.55
C THR A 108 7.42 -4.00 -0.40
N TYR A 109 6.86 -2.82 -0.17
CA TYR A 109 5.41 -2.61 -0.11
C TYR A 109 4.72 -2.96 -1.45
N SER A 110 3.41 -3.23 -1.39
CA SER A 110 2.55 -3.48 -2.55
C SER A 110 3.13 -4.50 -3.55
N SER A 111 3.82 -5.53 -3.07
CA SER A 111 4.60 -6.45 -3.88
C SER A 111 4.19 -7.90 -3.67
N SER A 112 4.24 -8.68 -4.75
CA SER A 112 4.01 -10.12 -4.71
C SER A 112 5.33 -10.89 -4.60
N TYR A 113 5.35 -11.86 -3.70
CA TYR A 113 6.45 -12.78 -3.49
C TYR A 113 5.98 -14.20 -3.73
N THR A 114 6.89 -15.04 -4.22
CA THR A 114 6.67 -16.47 -4.32
C THR A 114 7.73 -17.18 -3.52
N TRP A 115 7.34 -18.15 -2.71
CA TRP A 115 8.29 -18.97 -1.97
C TRP A 115 7.95 -20.44 -2.08
N SER A 116 8.94 -21.28 -1.85
CA SER A 116 8.80 -22.73 -1.98
C SER A 116 9.50 -23.44 -0.84
N VAL A 117 8.93 -24.53 -0.38
CA VAL A 117 9.64 -25.54 0.41
C VAL A 117 10.03 -26.66 -0.55
N VAL A 118 11.32 -26.81 -0.80
CA VAL A 118 11.87 -27.72 -1.82
C VAL A 118 11.94 -29.14 -1.28
N SER A 119 11.59 -30.12 -2.11
CA SER A 119 11.73 -31.54 -1.79
C SER A 119 13.19 -31.92 -1.47
N GLY A 120 13.39 -33.04 -0.77
CA GLY A 120 14.72 -33.56 -0.42
C GLY A 120 15.09 -33.45 1.05
N ILE A 121 14.42 -32.59 1.82
CA ILE A 121 14.54 -32.53 3.29
C ILE A 121 14.00 -33.83 3.87
N ARG A 122 14.65 -34.39 4.89
CA ARG A 122 14.18 -35.60 5.58
C ARG A 122 13.72 -35.29 6.99
N GLY A 123 12.79 -36.10 7.49
CA GLY A 123 12.54 -36.22 8.92
C GLY A 123 13.55 -37.16 9.58
N LYS A 124 13.66 -37.11 10.91
CA LYS A 124 14.55 -38.00 11.70
C LYS A 124 14.24 -39.50 11.55
N SER A 125 13.05 -39.86 11.08
CA SER A 125 12.71 -41.24 10.70
C SER A 125 13.36 -41.69 9.37
N GLY A 126 14.07 -40.80 8.68
CA GLY A 126 14.73 -41.03 7.39
C GLY A 126 13.82 -40.81 6.16
N LYS A 127 12.53 -40.58 6.37
CA LYS A 127 11.54 -40.32 5.32
C LYS A 127 11.76 -38.94 4.70
N MET A 128 11.66 -38.85 3.38
CA MET A 128 11.96 -37.64 2.62
C MET A 128 10.69 -36.88 2.24
N LEU A 129 10.75 -35.56 2.24
CA LEU A 129 9.76 -34.70 1.60
C LEU A 129 9.88 -34.92 0.08
N THR A 130 8.87 -35.50 -0.54
CA THR A 130 8.91 -35.91 -1.94
C THR A 130 8.41 -34.85 -2.91
N THR A 131 7.62 -33.89 -2.42
CA THR A 131 7.00 -32.84 -3.23
C THR A 131 7.51 -31.46 -2.82
N THR A 132 7.74 -30.60 -3.81
CA THR A 132 8.00 -29.18 -3.58
C THR A 132 6.65 -28.46 -3.49
N SER A 133 6.42 -27.76 -2.39
CA SER A 133 5.25 -26.89 -2.23
C SER A 133 5.64 -25.47 -2.60
N ARG A 134 4.82 -24.79 -3.41
CA ARG A 134 5.01 -23.41 -3.85
C ARG A 134 3.82 -22.58 -3.39
N MET A 135 4.10 -21.44 -2.79
CA MET A 135 3.13 -20.52 -2.22
C MET A 135 3.43 -19.10 -2.68
N SER A 136 2.41 -18.26 -2.71
CA SER A 136 2.54 -16.84 -2.99
C SER A 136 1.97 -16.01 -1.84
N PHE A 137 2.49 -14.81 -1.64
CA PHE A 137 1.88 -13.83 -0.74
C PHE A 137 2.09 -12.40 -1.28
N GLN A 138 1.24 -11.50 -0.81
CA GLN A 138 1.33 -10.07 -1.08
C GLN A 138 1.63 -9.31 0.21
N THR A 139 2.58 -8.38 0.14
CA THR A 139 2.87 -7.49 1.27
C THR A 139 1.78 -6.45 1.45
N GLN A 140 1.76 -5.83 2.62
CA GLN A 140 0.93 -4.65 2.86
C GLN A 140 1.18 -3.53 1.84
N GLU A 141 0.15 -2.71 1.61
CA GLU A 141 0.20 -1.55 0.73
C GLU A 141 1.10 -0.45 1.32
N TYR A 142 1.75 0.30 0.44
CA TYR A 142 2.36 1.57 0.84
C TYR A 142 1.25 2.60 1.06
N VAL A 143 1.23 3.23 2.22
CA VAL A 143 0.38 4.37 2.52
C VAL A 143 1.30 5.56 2.70
N ASP A 144 1.16 6.55 1.83
CA ASP A 144 1.85 7.82 2.02
C ASP A 144 1.21 8.56 3.20
N GLN A 145 2.04 9.02 4.12
CA GLN A 145 1.63 9.76 5.32
C GLN A 145 2.35 11.10 5.43
N ILE A 146 3.13 11.46 4.41
CA ILE A 146 3.81 12.75 4.34
C ILE A 146 2.77 13.77 3.89
N GLN A 147 2.68 14.88 4.61
CA GLN A 147 1.77 15.97 4.27
C GLN A 147 2.44 16.94 3.30
N PRO A 148 1.67 17.57 2.39
CA PRO A 148 2.21 18.62 1.56
C PRO A 148 2.61 19.81 2.45
N GLN A 149 3.61 20.55 1.99
CA GLN A 149 4.05 21.82 2.59
C GLN A 149 3.95 22.93 1.57
N LEU A 150 3.47 24.09 1.96
CA LEU A 150 3.52 25.30 1.13
C LEU A 150 4.95 25.86 1.17
N LEU A 151 5.67 25.78 0.05
CA LEU A 151 7.06 26.21 -0.07
C LEU A 151 7.21 27.65 -0.58
N HIS A 152 6.30 28.09 -1.45
CA HIS A 152 6.37 29.41 -2.06
C HIS A 152 4.98 29.99 -2.35
N VAL A 153 4.86 31.30 -2.18
CA VAL A 153 3.70 32.11 -2.61
C VAL A 153 4.23 33.31 -3.39
N SER A 154 3.69 33.54 -4.57
CA SER A 154 3.88 34.75 -5.37
C SER A 154 2.54 35.44 -5.57
N PRO A 155 2.42 36.77 -5.40
CA PRO A 155 3.44 37.68 -4.89
C PRO A 155 3.92 37.33 -3.48
N LEU A 156 5.18 37.71 -3.18
CA LEU A 156 5.76 37.51 -1.85
C LEU A 156 5.05 38.34 -0.79
N ASP A 157 5.15 37.91 0.46
CA ASP A 157 4.54 38.62 1.59
C ASP A 157 5.03 40.06 1.72
N ASN A 158 4.08 40.98 1.82
CA ASN A 158 4.25 42.42 1.84
C ASN A 158 4.94 42.99 0.58
N ALA A 159 4.87 42.28 -0.56
CA ALA A 159 5.33 42.83 -1.83
C ALA A 159 4.53 44.08 -2.20
N SER A 160 5.18 45.07 -2.81
CA SER A 160 4.56 46.30 -3.29
C SER A 160 4.90 46.55 -4.76
N GLY A 161 4.10 47.38 -5.43
CA GLY A 161 4.30 47.66 -6.85
C GLY A 161 3.98 46.47 -7.75
N VAL A 162 3.15 45.53 -7.29
CA VAL A 162 2.76 44.34 -8.05
C VAL A 162 1.87 44.74 -9.22
N ALA A 163 2.06 44.12 -10.39
CA ALA A 163 1.24 44.41 -11.56
C ALA A 163 -0.24 44.06 -11.33
N VAL A 164 -1.15 44.86 -11.89
CA VAL A 164 -2.60 44.66 -11.73
C VAL A 164 -3.13 43.45 -12.50
N ASP A 165 -2.35 42.91 -13.43
CA ASP A 165 -2.61 41.68 -14.19
C ASP A 165 -1.86 40.47 -13.61
N THR A 166 -1.32 40.57 -12.39
CA THR A 166 -0.63 39.46 -11.71
C THR A 166 -1.54 38.26 -11.50
N SER A 167 -0.98 37.06 -11.66
CA SER A 167 -1.50 35.84 -11.07
C SER A 167 -0.98 35.65 -9.65
N ILE A 168 -1.60 34.74 -8.91
CA ILE A 168 -1.06 34.20 -7.65
C ILE A 168 -0.49 32.82 -7.95
N GLU A 169 0.76 32.58 -7.54
CA GLU A 169 1.43 31.29 -7.75
C GLU A 169 1.76 30.64 -6.42
N LEU A 170 1.38 29.37 -6.27
CA LEU A 170 1.70 28.54 -5.11
C LEU A 170 2.59 27.38 -5.54
N THR A 171 3.59 27.06 -4.74
CA THR A 171 4.39 25.84 -4.91
C THR A 171 4.37 25.03 -3.63
N PHE A 172 4.07 23.74 -3.77
CA PHE A 172 4.03 22.76 -2.69
C PHE A 172 5.23 21.82 -2.73
N SER A 173 5.49 21.10 -1.64
CA SER A 173 6.57 20.10 -1.55
C SER A 173 6.32 18.85 -2.36
N GLU A 174 5.08 18.59 -2.73
CA GLU A 174 4.64 17.42 -3.47
C GLU A 174 3.38 17.74 -4.31
N PRO A 175 3.01 16.86 -5.26
CA PRO A 175 1.79 17.03 -6.02
C PRO A 175 0.53 17.09 -5.15
N ILE A 176 -0.31 18.09 -5.38
CA ILE A 176 -1.58 18.24 -4.69
C ILE A 176 -2.74 17.64 -5.50
N LEU A 177 -3.81 17.25 -4.81
CA LEU A 177 -5.07 16.91 -5.44
C LEU A 177 -5.77 18.18 -5.93
N GLU A 178 -5.94 18.34 -7.24
CA GLU A 178 -6.58 19.51 -7.85
C GLU A 178 -7.98 19.79 -7.27
N ALA A 179 -8.75 18.74 -6.96
CA ALA A 179 -10.08 18.90 -6.37
C ALA A 179 -10.07 19.45 -4.92
N SER A 180 -8.92 19.44 -4.23
CA SER A 180 -8.78 19.93 -2.85
C SER A 180 -8.55 21.44 -2.77
N ILE A 181 -8.05 22.06 -3.85
CA ILE A 181 -7.85 23.50 -3.92
C ILE A 181 -9.10 24.17 -4.50
N THR A 182 -9.89 24.71 -3.58
CA THR A 182 -11.15 25.38 -3.89
C THR A 182 -11.18 26.75 -3.23
N THR A 183 -12.22 27.53 -3.52
CA THR A 183 -12.45 28.82 -2.84
C THR A 183 -12.77 28.69 -1.34
N GLU A 184 -12.91 27.47 -0.80
CA GLU A 184 -13.02 27.24 0.65
C GLU A 184 -11.65 27.13 1.31
N ASN A 185 -10.63 26.66 0.58
CA ASN A 185 -9.28 26.45 1.07
C ASN A 185 -8.25 27.42 0.47
N PHE A 186 -8.68 28.31 -0.41
CA PHE A 186 -7.89 29.41 -0.94
C PHE A 186 -8.78 30.62 -1.20
N SER A 187 -8.33 31.79 -0.78
CA SER A 187 -9.01 33.06 -1.01
C SER A 187 -8.02 34.14 -1.41
N LEU A 188 -8.34 34.89 -2.46
CA LEU A 188 -7.73 36.18 -2.76
C LEU A 188 -8.75 37.23 -2.37
N LEU A 189 -8.46 38.03 -1.35
CA LEU A 189 -9.37 39.03 -0.80
C LEU A 189 -8.90 40.44 -1.14
N ASP A 190 -9.83 41.31 -1.51
CA ASP A 190 -9.58 42.73 -1.62
C ASP A 190 -9.39 43.39 -0.23
N ALA A 191 -9.05 44.68 -0.21
CA ALA A 191 -8.87 45.44 1.02
C ALA A 191 -10.15 45.54 1.89
N SER A 192 -11.32 45.25 1.34
CA SER A 192 -12.61 45.22 2.05
C SER A 192 -12.98 43.81 2.56
N GLY A 193 -12.14 42.81 2.29
CA GLY A 193 -12.38 41.42 2.63
C GLY A 193 -13.31 40.68 1.66
N HIS A 194 -13.60 41.23 0.48
CA HIS A 194 -14.38 40.52 -0.53
C HIS A 194 -13.48 39.62 -1.37
N GLN A 195 -14.00 38.43 -1.69
CA GLN A 195 -13.34 37.49 -2.60
C GLN A 195 -13.20 38.10 -4.00
N VAL A 196 -11.97 38.16 -4.49
CA VAL A 196 -11.64 38.37 -5.89
C VAL A 196 -11.85 37.03 -6.62
N PRO A 197 -12.76 36.95 -7.61
CA PRO A 197 -12.97 35.72 -8.36
C PRO A 197 -11.82 35.46 -9.35
N GLY A 198 -11.59 34.18 -9.66
CA GLY A 198 -10.50 33.72 -10.50
C GLY A 198 -10.59 32.22 -10.76
N ILE A 199 -9.64 31.71 -11.53
CA ILE A 199 -9.58 30.31 -11.97
C ILE A 199 -8.25 29.71 -11.51
N PHE A 200 -8.29 28.46 -11.04
CA PHE A 200 -7.10 27.66 -10.74
C PHE A 200 -6.63 26.91 -11.98
N ASP A 201 -5.32 26.89 -12.18
CA ASP A 201 -4.61 25.96 -13.04
C ASP A 201 -3.60 25.20 -12.18
N THR A 202 -3.76 23.88 -12.04
CA THR A 202 -2.97 23.03 -11.14
C THR A 202 -2.22 21.99 -11.94
N SER A 203 -0.90 21.93 -11.76
CA SER A 203 -0.03 20.95 -12.40
C SER A 203 1.00 20.43 -11.41
N GLY A 204 0.78 19.21 -10.91
CA GLY A 204 1.63 18.59 -9.91
C GLY A 204 1.65 19.39 -8.62
N SER A 205 2.81 19.91 -8.23
CA SER A 205 3.01 20.70 -7.02
C SER A 205 2.83 22.21 -7.23
N HIS A 206 2.44 22.65 -8.43
CA HIS A 206 2.31 24.06 -8.76
C HIS A 206 0.84 24.42 -9.02
N VAL A 207 0.42 25.55 -8.47
CA VAL A 207 -0.92 26.13 -8.68
C VAL A 207 -0.75 27.56 -9.13
N VAL A 208 -1.50 27.93 -10.16
CA VAL A 208 -1.67 29.32 -10.59
C VAL A 208 -3.14 29.70 -10.41
N TYR A 209 -3.40 30.73 -9.62
CA TYR A 209 -4.71 31.37 -9.53
C TYR A 209 -4.71 32.66 -10.33
N THR A 210 -5.54 32.73 -11.37
CA THR A 210 -5.64 33.91 -12.24
C THR A 210 -6.94 34.65 -11.92
N PRO A 211 -6.87 35.90 -11.39
CA PRO A 211 -8.06 36.73 -11.21
C PRO A 211 -8.83 36.92 -12.52
N SER A 212 -10.16 36.86 -12.47
CA SER A 212 -11.03 36.99 -13.66
C SER A 212 -11.08 38.41 -14.22
N SER A 213 -10.67 39.40 -13.42
CA SER A 213 -10.57 40.81 -13.77
C SER A 213 -9.23 41.35 -13.27
N THR A 214 -8.70 42.36 -13.96
CA THR A 214 -7.53 43.11 -13.48
C THR A 214 -7.80 43.67 -12.08
N LEU A 215 -6.80 43.58 -11.21
CA LEU A 215 -6.84 44.14 -9.88
C LEU A 215 -6.88 45.68 -9.92
N ASP A 216 -7.38 46.29 -8.85
CA ASP A 216 -7.39 47.73 -8.72
C ASP A 216 -5.99 48.26 -8.42
N HIS A 217 -5.65 49.42 -8.97
CA HIS A 217 -4.39 50.11 -8.69
C HIS A 217 -4.31 50.61 -7.25
N PHE A 218 -3.11 50.60 -6.67
CA PHE A 218 -2.83 51.12 -5.33
C PHE A 218 -3.76 50.52 -4.26
N ARG A 219 -3.96 49.19 -4.33
CA ARG A 219 -4.78 48.44 -3.39
C ARG A 219 -3.99 47.30 -2.77
N GLN A 220 -4.29 47.05 -1.50
CA GLN A 220 -3.81 45.87 -0.78
C GLN A 220 -4.76 44.69 -1.04
N TYR A 221 -4.16 43.53 -1.27
CA TYR A 221 -4.83 42.24 -1.41
C TYR A 221 -4.25 41.25 -0.42
N HIS A 222 -5.08 40.33 0.06
CA HIS A 222 -4.70 39.27 1.00
C HIS A 222 -4.90 37.91 0.34
N ILE A 223 -3.92 37.03 0.49
CA ILE A 223 -4.00 35.63 0.06
C ILE A 223 -4.13 34.80 1.32
N GLN A 224 -5.21 34.03 1.42
CA GLN A 224 -5.45 33.09 2.51
C GLN A 224 -5.45 31.67 1.95
N ILE A 225 -4.73 30.78 2.62
CA ILE A 225 -4.55 29.38 2.24
C ILE A 225 -4.92 28.54 3.46
N GLY A 226 -5.98 27.75 3.34
CA GLY A 226 -6.49 26.87 4.37
C GLY A 226 -5.83 25.49 4.36
N THR A 227 -6.06 24.72 5.43
CA THR A 227 -5.48 23.38 5.59
C THR A 227 -6.17 22.31 4.74
N GLY A 228 -7.31 22.60 4.12
CA GLY A 228 -8.06 21.61 3.33
C GLY A 228 -7.44 21.24 1.98
N ILE A 229 -6.35 21.89 1.56
CA ILE A 229 -5.56 21.47 0.41
C ILE A 229 -4.81 20.18 0.80
N SER A 230 -4.94 19.13 0.00
CA SER A 230 -4.34 17.82 0.26
C SER A 230 -3.47 17.33 -0.90
N ASP A 231 -2.56 16.40 -0.61
CA ASP A 231 -1.82 15.64 -1.62
C ASP A 231 -2.74 14.62 -2.35
N LEU A 232 -2.14 13.83 -3.25
CA LEU A 232 -2.83 12.75 -3.97
C LEU A 232 -3.19 11.53 -3.09
N SER A 233 -2.60 11.44 -1.90
CA SER A 233 -2.80 10.36 -0.92
C SER A 233 -3.82 10.72 0.16
N GLY A 234 -4.34 11.95 0.15
CA GLY A 234 -5.32 12.48 1.09
C GLY A 234 -4.73 13.11 2.35
N ASN A 235 -3.42 13.33 2.42
CA ASN A 235 -2.78 14.06 3.51
C ASN A 235 -2.96 15.58 3.28
N SER A 236 -3.54 16.26 4.27
CA SER A 236 -3.80 17.70 4.23
C SER A 236 -2.61 18.54 4.66
N LEU A 237 -2.54 19.80 4.22
CA LEU A 237 -1.60 20.80 4.74
C LEU A 237 -1.71 20.90 6.28
N ASP A 238 -0.56 20.94 6.96
CA ASP A 238 -0.49 20.98 8.43
C ASP A 238 -0.91 22.35 9.01
N ALA A 239 -0.70 23.42 8.23
CA ALA A 239 -0.92 24.79 8.67
C ALA A 239 -1.52 25.66 7.57
N SER A 240 -2.43 26.56 7.97
CA SER A 240 -2.91 27.64 7.12
C SER A 240 -1.82 28.72 6.94
N SER A 241 -1.89 29.45 5.83
CA SER A 241 -1.03 30.59 5.54
C SER A 241 -1.86 31.82 5.19
N GLU A 242 -1.42 32.99 5.60
CA GLU A 242 -1.99 34.27 5.20
C GLU A 242 -0.85 35.22 4.84
N THR A 243 -0.99 35.90 3.71
CA THR A 243 0.01 36.84 3.19
C THR A 243 -0.70 38.00 2.48
N SER A 244 0.00 39.12 2.25
CA SER A 244 -0.57 40.25 1.53
C SER A 244 0.40 40.88 0.53
N PHE A 245 -0.15 41.60 -0.45
CA PHE A 245 0.64 42.41 -1.38
C PHE A 245 -0.12 43.67 -1.79
N GLU A 246 0.60 44.64 -2.33
CA GLU A 246 0.05 45.91 -2.83
C GLU A 246 0.33 46.08 -4.33
N THR A 247 -0.71 46.41 -5.09
CA THR A 247 -0.60 46.66 -6.53
C THR A 247 0.05 48.02 -6.82
N LEU A 248 0.67 48.13 -8.00
CA LEU A 248 1.27 49.36 -8.48
C LEU A 248 0.23 50.49 -8.60
N GLY A 249 0.67 51.70 -8.26
CA GLY A 249 -0.12 52.90 -8.46
C GLY A 249 -0.32 53.22 -9.94
N ASN A 250 -1.40 53.93 -10.26
CA ASN A 250 -1.61 54.40 -11.63
C ASN A 250 -0.59 55.51 -11.96
N ILE A 251 0.37 55.23 -12.85
CA ILE A 251 1.27 56.27 -13.36
C ILE A 251 0.50 57.03 -14.45
N VAL A 252 -0.17 58.11 -14.05
CA VAL A 252 -0.63 59.12 -14.99
C VAL A 252 0.60 59.96 -15.38
N ILE A 253 1.28 59.56 -16.45
CA ILE A 253 2.16 60.48 -17.17
C ILE A 253 1.27 61.53 -17.80
N ASN A 254 1.17 62.67 -17.14
CA ASN A 254 0.56 63.84 -17.77
C ASN A 254 1.37 64.11 -19.04
N PRO A 255 0.76 64.19 -20.23
CA PRO A 255 1.50 64.64 -21.41
C PRO A 255 2.10 65.98 -21.03
N ALA A 256 3.41 66.14 -21.26
CA ALA A 256 4.10 67.39 -21.00
C ALA A 256 3.21 68.54 -21.45
N ASP A 257 2.97 69.48 -20.54
CA ASP A 257 2.56 70.80 -20.94
C ASP A 257 3.49 71.24 -22.08
N SER A 258 2.95 71.94 -23.07
CA SER A 258 3.65 72.37 -24.29
C SER A 258 4.87 73.28 -24.04
N GLU A 259 5.33 73.40 -22.79
CA GLU A 259 6.46 74.18 -22.31
C GLU A 259 7.63 73.31 -21.81
N GLY A 260 7.51 71.98 -21.76
CA GLY A 260 8.67 71.09 -21.60
C GLY A 260 9.55 71.39 -20.39
N MET A 261 9.00 71.32 -19.17
CA MET A 261 9.83 71.19 -17.98
C MET A 261 9.87 69.74 -17.48
N ILE A 262 11.07 69.18 -17.61
CA ILE A 262 11.50 67.93 -16.97
C ILE A 262 11.55 68.16 -15.46
N LEU A 263 10.83 67.34 -14.69
CA LEU A 263 11.31 66.77 -13.43
C LEU A 263 10.84 65.32 -13.33
#